data_AF-A0A814Q705-F1
#
_entry.id   AF-A0A814Q705-F1
#
_cell.length_a   1.000
_cell.length_b   1.000
_cell.length_c   1.000
_cell.angle_alpha   90.00
_cell.angle_beta   90.00
_cell.angle_gamma   90.00
#
_symmetry.space_group_name_H-M   'P 1'
#
loop_
_entity.id
_entity.type
_entity.pdbx_description
1 polymer ?
#
loop_
_entity_poly.entity_id
_entity_poly.type
_entity_poly.pdbx_seq_one_letter_code
_entity_poly.pdbx_strand_id
1 'polypeptide(L)'
;MNRTTTTTRSTASGHAYYKITRTTTDAQGNKHTETTEMVDNDAIKHMQDNDTPNKSRFGLRSLASPKSLFRSTKSAPKGQDNDEFVHEALQVHNDLRRKHGVEPLRLNNDLCKLAQQWANHLVTTGALVHSKTKYRNEPVGENLRCQSWPVTGKEITETWYNESKKYDYHNRQLYQSETGHFTQVVWKNSQEVGFAQAQGPSMNFAVAMYYPAGNFLGEYEKNVFPVK
;
A
#
# COMPACT_ATOMS: atom_id res chain seq x y z
N MET A 1 18.96 -25.50 6.26
CA MET A 1 17.52 -25.54 6.60
C MET A 1 16.74 -24.97 5.44
N ASN A 2 15.83 -25.74 4.86
CA ASN A 2 14.96 -25.25 3.77
C ASN A 2 13.72 -24.61 4.40
N ARG A 3 13.36 -23.39 3.95
CA ARG A 3 12.16 -22.68 4.37
C ARG A 3 11.26 -22.44 3.17
N THR A 4 9.98 -22.79 3.30
CA THR A 4 8.95 -22.49 2.32
C THR A 4 7.83 -21.69 2.95
N THR A 5 7.23 -20.78 2.17
CA THR A 5 6.15 -19.91 2.65
C THR A 5 5.00 -19.91 1.66
N THR A 6 3.83 -20.33 2.13
CA THR A 6 2.58 -20.35 1.38
C THR A 6 1.66 -19.25 1.89
N THR A 7 0.95 -18.59 0.98
CA THR A 7 0.04 -17.48 1.30
C THR A 7 -1.29 -17.73 0.61
N THR A 8 -2.36 -17.75 1.40
CA THR A 8 -3.73 -17.99 0.91
C THR A 8 -4.65 -16.88 1.41
N ARG A 9 -5.40 -16.24 0.52
CA ARG A 9 -6.41 -15.24 0.91
C ARG A 9 -7.65 -15.94 1.46
N SER A 10 -8.23 -15.41 2.52
CA SER A 10 -9.43 -15.92 3.19
C SER A 10 -10.29 -14.77 3.70
N THR A 11 -11.54 -15.06 4.03
CA THR A 11 -12.48 -14.10 4.64
C THR A 11 -13.09 -14.74 5.87
N ALA A 12 -13.08 -14.03 7.00
CA ALA A 12 -13.69 -14.47 8.24
C ALA A 12 -14.04 -13.24 9.09
N SER A 13 -15.08 -13.34 9.92
CA SER A 13 -15.45 -12.29 10.88
C SER A 13 -15.61 -10.89 10.27
N GLY A 14 -16.08 -10.80 9.02
CA GLY A 14 -16.35 -9.53 8.34
C GLY A 14 -15.15 -8.85 7.66
N HIS A 15 -13.95 -9.44 7.69
CA HIS A 15 -12.77 -8.89 7.04
C HIS A 15 -11.99 -9.95 6.24
N ALA A 16 -11.25 -9.51 5.23
CA ALA A 16 -10.34 -10.37 4.49
C ALA A 16 -8.95 -10.39 5.14
N TYR A 17 -8.25 -11.50 4.99
CA TYR A 17 -6.89 -11.69 5.49
C TYR A 17 -6.13 -12.70 4.64
N TYR A 18 -4.81 -12.69 4.78
CA TYR A 18 -3.90 -13.66 4.22
C TYR A 18 -3.43 -14.62 5.31
N LYS A 19 -3.74 -15.91 5.14
CA LYS A 19 -3.17 -16.99 5.94
C LYS A 19 -1.77 -17.30 5.40
N ILE A 20 -0.76 -17.09 6.22
CA ILE A 20 0.65 -17.24 5.88
C ILE A 20 1.20 -18.41 6.66
N THR A 21 1.52 -19.48 5.94
CA THR A 21 2.06 -20.72 6.52
C THR A 21 3.53 -20.86 6.14
N ARG A 22 4.39 -20.92 7.15
CA ARG A 22 5.84 -21.10 7.03
C ARG A 22 6.20 -22.49 7.46
N THR A 23 6.90 -23.23 6.60
CA THR A 23 7.42 -24.54 6.93
C THR A 23 8.94 -24.51 6.88
N THR A 24 9.59 -24.91 7.98
CA THR A 24 11.04 -25.06 8.08
C THR A 24 11.39 -26.52 8.27
N THR A 25 12.37 -27.01 7.51
CA THR A 25 12.95 -28.34 7.73
C THR A 25 14.27 -28.23 8.47
N ASP A 26 14.38 -28.89 9.62
CA ASP A 26 15.60 -28.95 10.43
C ASP A 26 16.69 -29.83 9.76
N ALA A 27 17.85 -29.96 10.42
CA ALA A 27 18.95 -30.76 9.90
C ALA A 27 18.67 -32.27 9.94
N GLN A 28 17.71 -32.69 10.76
CA GLN A 28 17.25 -34.07 10.94
C GLN A 28 16.13 -34.45 9.97
N GLY A 29 15.63 -33.49 9.16
CA GLY A 29 14.55 -33.70 8.21
C GLY A 29 13.15 -33.48 8.80
N ASN A 30 13.01 -33.08 10.06
CA ASN A 30 11.71 -32.79 10.67
C ASN A 30 11.18 -31.45 10.16
N LYS A 31 9.88 -31.41 9.87
CA LYS A 31 9.18 -30.21 9.41
C LYS A 31 8.48 -29.53 10.58
N HIS A 32 8.78 -28.26 10.78
CA HIS A 32 8.06 -27.38 11.70
C HIS A 32 7.22 -26.40 10.88
N THR A 33 5.96 -26.21 11.26
CA THR A 33 5.04 -25.32 10.54
C THR A 33 4.43 -24.31 11.49
N GLU A 34 4.47 -23.04 11.09
CA GLU A 34 3.84 -21.93 11.79
C GLU A 34 2.85 -21.24 10.85
N THR A 35 1.69 -20.83 11.38
CA THR A 35 0.68 -20.11 10.61
C THR A 35 0.32 -18.81 11.30
N THR A 36 0.30 -17.74 10.53
CA THR A 36 -0.05 -16.39 10.97
C THR A 36 -1.04 -15.78 10.00
N GLU A 37 -1.81 -14.80 10.46
CA GLU A 37 -2.85 -14.14 9.66
C GLU A 37 -2.51 -12.66 9.53
N MET A 38 -2.43 -12.16 8.30
CA MET A 38 -2.14 -10.76 7.98
C MET A 38 -3.38 -10.12 7.37
N VAL A 39 -3.81 -8.97 7.88
CA VAL A 39 -5.03 -8.31 7.40
C VAL A 39 -4.86 -7.81 5.96
N ASP A 40 -5.93 -7.94 5.19
CA ASP A 40 -6.05 -7.44 3.82
C ASP A 40 -6.85 -6.12 3.85
N ASN A 41 -6.13 -4.99 3.90
CA ASN A 41 -6.69 -3.69 4.31
C ASN A 41 -7.59 -3.03 3.26
N ASP A 42 -7.39 -3.32 1.98
CA ASP A 42 -8.13 -2.74 0.85
C ASP A 42 -9.11 -3.73 0.21
N ALA A 43 -9.57 -4.74 0.97
CA ALA A 43 -10.45 -5.78 0.45
C ALA A 43 -11.81 -5.21 -0.02
N ILE A 44 -11.87 -4.91 -1.32
CA ILE A 44 -13.07 -4.60 -2.11
C ILE A 44 -13.81 -3.36 -1.59
N LYS A 45 -13.18 -2.19 -1.66
CA LYS A 45 -13.94 -0.98 -1.98
C LYS A 45 -14.19 -1.00 -3.50
N HIS A 46 -15.38 -1.45 -3.93
CA HIS A 46 -15.88 -1.01 -5.23
C HIS A 46 -15.81 0.52 -5.22
N MET A 47 -15.18 1.12 -6.22
CA MET A 47 -15.03 2.57 -6.37
C MET A 47 -16.39 3.23 -6.13
N GLN A 48 -16.66 3.71 -4.91
CA GLN A 48 -17.88 4.41 -4.59
C GLN A 48 -17.73 5.85 -5.09
N ASP A 49 -18.83 6.40 -5.61
CA ASP A 49 -18.94 7.57 -6.47
C ASP A 49 -18.35 8.90 -5.95
N ASN A 50 -17.80 8.93 -4.72
CA ASN A 50 -17.22 10.13 -4.10
C ASN A 50 -15.84 10.52 -4.64
N ASP A 51 -15.19 9.67 -5.45
CA ASP A 51 -13.93 9.99 -6.15
C ASP A 51 -14.16 10.53 -7.60
N THR A 52 -15.42 10.78 -8.01
CA THR A 52 -15.72 11.35 -9.33
C THR A 52 -15.50 12.88 -9.40
N PRO A 53 -14.98 13.41 -10.52
CA PRO A 53 -14.80 14.85 -10.69
C PRO A 53 -16.16 15.55 -10.71
N ASN A 54 -16.32 16.55 -9.86
CA ASN A 54 -17.48 17.46 -9.88
C ASN A 54 -17.66 18.05 -11.30
N LYS A 55 -18.65 17.53 -12.06
CA LYS A 55 -18.98 17.95 -13.43
C LYS A 55 -19.68 19.31 -13.54
N SER A 56 -19.64 20.16 -12.52
CA SER A 56 -20.32 21.46 -12.55
C SER A 56 -19.36 22.64 -12.78
N ARG A 57 -18.70 22.73 -13.95
CA ARG A 57 -18.14 24.04 -14.37
C ARG A 57 -17.84 24.32 -15.84
N PHE A 58 -18.15 23.43 -16.79
CA PHE A 58 -18.01 23.78 -18.21
C PHE A 58 -19.39 23.99 -18.86
N GLY A 59 -19.75 25.27 -18.99
CA GLY A 59 -20.91 25.71 -19.75
C GLY A 59 -20.81 25.29 -21.21
N LEU A 60 -21.90 24.72 -21.71
CA LEU A 60 -22.12 24.36 -23.11
C LEU A 60 -21.99 25.59 -24.03
N ARG A 61 -21.07 25.53 -25.00
CA ARG A 61 -21.21 26.22 -26.30
C ARG A 61 -20.77 25.30 -27.44
N SER A 62 -21.50 25.46 -28.54
CA SER A 62 -21.71 24.53 -29.65
C SER A 62 -20.76 24.77 -30.84
N LEU A 63 -20.40 23.65 -31.49
CA LEU A 63 -20.05 23.38 -32.90
C LEU A 63 -18.95 24.18 -33.64
N ALA A 64 -17.89 23.46 -34.04
CA ALA A 64 -17.44 23.33 -35.44
C ALA A 64 -16.32 22.26 -35.58
N SER A 65 -16.43 21.39 -36.59
CA SER A 65 -15.31 20.64 -37.21
C SER A 65 -14.69 21.55 -38.28
N PRO A 66 -13.42 21.43 -38.78
CA PRO A 66 -12.74 20.16 -39.07
C PRO A 66 -11.18 20.14 -39.06
N LYS A 67 -10.64 18.96 -39.42
CA LYS A 67 -9.33 18.62 -40.03
C LYS A 67 -8.17 18.19 -39.10
N SER A 68 -7.83 16.91 -39.30
CA SER A 68 -6.54 16.23 -39.17
C SER A 68 -5.33 17.15 -38.94
N LEU A 69 -4.75 17.02 -37.74
CA LEU A 69 -3.32 17.18 -37.49
C LEU A 69 -2.92 16.04 -36.55
N PHE A 70 -2.23 15.04 -37.09
CA PHE A 70 -1.48 14.07 -36.30
C PHE A 70 -0.48 14.84 -35.44
N ARG A 71 -0.83 15.06 -34.18
CA ARG A 71 0.09 15.56 -33.16
C ARG A 71 0.61 14.37 -32.39
N SER A 72 1.87 14.03 -32.65
CA SER A 72 2.68 13.10 -31.88
C SER A 72 2.44 13.33 -30.39
N THR A 73 1.82 12.34 -29.73
CA THR A 73 1.65 12.35 -28.28
C THR A 73 3.02 12.13 -27.66
N LYS A 74 3.48 13.16 -26.95
CA LYS A 74 4.69 13.14 -26.13
C LYS A 74 4.68 11.91 -25.23
N SER A 75 5.81 11.22 -25.22
CA SER A 75 6.16 10.11 -24.32
C SER A 75 5.90 10.45 -22.85
N ALA A 76 5.56 9.41 -22.06
CA ALA A 76 5.40 9.42 -20.61
C ALA A 76 6.53 10.19 -19.87
N PRO A 77 6.23 10.85 -18.72
CA PRO A 77 7.26 11.52 -17.94
C PRO A 77 8.25 10.48 -17.39
N LYS A 78 9.54 10.74 -17.59
CA LYS A 78 10.68 9.87 -17.26
C LYS A 78 11.25 10.26 -15.89
N GLY A 79 11.30 9.32 -14.95
CA GLY A 79 12.24 9.26 -13.81
C GLY A 79 12.06 10.27 -12.67
N GLN A 80 12.04 11.57 -12.97
CA GLN A 80 12.22 12.63 -11.98
C GLN A 80 11.02 12.81 -11.03
N ASP A 81 9.79 12.76 -11.54
CA ASP A 81 8.57 12.88 -10.73
C ASP A 81 8.36 11.70 -9.78
N ASN A 82 8.91 10.53 -10.13
CA ASN A 82 8.84 9.34 -9.28
C ASN A 82 9.88 9.42 -8.15
N ASP A 83 11.05 9.99 -8.41
CA ASP A 83 12.10 10.14 -7.40
C ASP A 83 11.67 11.14 -6.30
N GLU A 84 11.03 12.26 -6.66
CA GLU A 84 10.48 13.22 -5.70
C GLU A 84 9.36 12.59 -4.86
N PHE A 85 8.41 11.92 -5.50
CA PHE A 85 7.33 11.19 -4.82
C PHE A 85 7.89 10.17 -3.79
N VAL A 86 8.86 9.36 -4.19
CA VAL A 86 9.49 8.36 -3.32
C VAL A 86 10.20 9.02 -2.14
N HIS A 87 10.94 10.11 -2.38
CA HIS A 87 11.67 10.82 -1.33
C HIS A 87 10.71 11.45 -0.31
N GLU A 88 9.69 12.18 -0.76
CA GLU A 88 8.70 12.77 0.12
C GLU A 88 7.94 11.73 0.93
N ALA A 89 7.51 10.63 0.29
CA ALA A 89 6.82 9.55 0.97
C ALA A 89 7.69 8.98 2.10
N LEU A 90 8.96 8.66 1.82
CA LEU A 90 9.89 8.14 2.82
C LEU A 90 10.10 9.13 3.98
N GLN A 91 10.33 10.41 3.66
CA GLN A 91 10.56 11.44 4.66
C GLN A 91 9.36 11.57 5.61
N VAL A 92 8.15 11.69 5.06
CA VAL A 92 6.93 11.84 5.86
C VAL A 92 6.63 10.56 6.65
N HIS A 93 6.85 9.37 6.09
CA HIS A 93 6.75 8.11 6.84
C HIS A 93 7.65 8.14 8.07
N ASN A 94 8.91 8.53 7.91
CA ASN A 94 9.88 8.53 8.99
C ASN A 94 9.62 9.63 10.04
N ASP A 95 9.13 10.79 9.63
CA ASP A 95 8.69 11.84 10.55
C ASP A 95 7.50 11.38 11.41
N LEU A 96 6.53 10.67 10.80
CA LEU A 96 5.39 10.11 11.52
C LEU A 96 5.83 8.98 12.45
N ARG A 97 6.63 8.03 11.98
CA ARG A 97 7.18 6.93 12.79
C ARG A 97 7.94 7.43 14.01
N ARG A 98 8.71 8.52 13.88
CA ARG A 98 9.39 9.18 15.00
C ARG A 98 8.42 9.63 16.09
N LYS A 99 7.24 10.15 15.73
CA LYS A 99 6.19 10.55 16.71
C LYS A 99 5.72 9.36 17.55
N HIS A 100 5.72 8.16 16.98
CA HIS A 100 5.35 6.91 17.67
C HIS A 100 6.54 6.23 18.35
N GLY A 101 7.74 6.82 18.29
CA GLY A 101 8.95 6.27 18.88
C GLY A 101 9.41 4.95 18.28
N VAL A 102 9.11 4.70 17.00
CA VAL A 102 9.61 3.53 16.26
C VAL A 102 10.70 3.94 15.26
N GLU A 103 11.59 3.00 14.94
CA GLU A 103 12.74 3.23 14.06
C GLU A 103 12.30 3.67 12.65
N PRO A 104 13.08 4.54 11.97
CA PRO A 104 12.79 4.93 10.59
C PRO A 104 12.93 3.74 9.62
N LEU A 105 12.11 3.75 8.58
CA LEU A 105 12.20 2.83 7.46
C LEU A 105 13.38 3.22 6.55
N ARG A 106 14.03 2.21 5.98
CA ARG A 106 15.01 2.36 4.91
C ARG A 106 14.34 2.18 3.55
N LEU A 107 14.66 3.02 2.59
CA LEU A 107 14.22 2.81 1.21
C LEU A 107 14.89 1.56 0.64
N ASN A 108 14.10 0.70 0.00
CA ASN A 108 14.59 -0.48 -0.70
C ASN A 108 14.18 -0.42 -2.18
N ASN A 109 15.18 -0.35 -3.06
CA ASN A 109 14.97 -0.20 -4.50
C ASN A 109 14.29 -1.43 -5.14
N ASP A 110 14.47 -2.63 -4.60
CA ASP A 110 13.77 -3.81 -5.10
C ASP A 110 12.30 -3.79 -4.71
N LEU A 111 11.97 -3.32 -3.50
CA LEU A 111 10.59 -3.05 -3.12
C LEU A 111 9.97 -1.94 -3.99
N CYS A 112 10.72 -0.89 -4.35
CA CYS A 112 10.22 0.15 -5.27
C CYS A 112 9.89 -0.41 -6.66
N LYS A 113 10.74 -1.30 -7.21
CA LYS A 113 10.46 -1.98 -8.48
C LYS A 113 9.20 -2.83 -8.40
N LEU A 114 9.02 -3.59 -7.32
CA LEU A 114 7.84 -4.40 -7.09
C LEU A 114 6.58 -3.52 -6.93
N ALA A 115 6.68 -2.43 -6.18
CA ALA A 115 5.60 -1.44 -6.04
C ALA A 115 5.22 -0.83 -7.39
N GLN A 116 6.19 -0.49 -8.24
CA GLN A 116 5.93 0.06 -9.58
C GLN A 116 5.26 -0.95 -10.49
N GLN A 117 5.69 -2.20 -10.47
CA GLN A 117 5.04 -3.29 -11.22
C GLN A 117 3.57 -3.41 -10.82
N TRP A 118 3.29 -3.33 -9.51
CA TRP A 118 1.91 -3.38 -9.03
C TRP A 118 1.11 -2.14 -9.37
N ALA A 119 1.66 -0.93 -9.21
CA ALA A 119 0.99 0.32 -9.58
C ALA A 119 0.57 0.31 -11.07
N ASN A 120 1.44 -0.17 -11.95
CA ASN A 120 1.14 -0.34 -13.38
C ASN A 120 0.01 -1.36 -13.62
N HIS A 121 -0.02 -2.45 -12.85
CA HIS A 121 -1.11 -3.43 -12.88
C HIS A 121 -2.45 -2.83 -12.44
N LEU A 122 -2.45 -2.02 -11.37
CA LEU A 122 -3.66 -1.35 -10.87
C LEU A 122 -4.20 -0.34 -11.89
N VAL A 123 -3.33 0.44 -12.54
CA VAL A 123 -3.72 1.31 -13.66
C VAL A 123 -4.37 0.51 -14.79
N THR A 124 -3.81 -0.65 -15.13
CA THR A 124 -4.30 -1.48 -16.23
C THR A 124 -5.66 -2.12 -15.93
N THR A 125 -5.86 -2.56 -14.70
CA THR A 125 -7.09 -3.26 -14.28
C THR A 125 -8.18 -2.33 -13.78
N GLY A 126 -7.81 -1.12 -13.33
CA GLY A 126 -8.72 -0.18 -12.68
C GLY A 126 -9.24 -0.66 -11.33
N ALA A 127 -8.69 -1.73 -10.75
CA ALA A 127 -9.17 -2.31 -9.51
C ALA A 127 -8.17 -2.01 -8.38
N LEU A 128 -8.65 -1.43 -7.27
CA LEU A 128 -7.83 -1.25 -6.07
C LEU A 128 -7.80 -2.58 -5.29
N VAL A 129 -6.83 -3.43 -5.62
CA VAL A 129 -6.70 -4.78 -5.03
C VAL A 129 -5.26 -5.06 -4.61
N HIS A 130 -5.11 -5.73 -3.48
CA HIS A 130 -3.81 -6.09 -2.96
C HIS A 130 -3.09 -7.15 -3.80
N SER A 131 -1.76 -7.05 -3.85
CA SER A 131 -0.93 -7.98 -4.60
C SER A 131 -0.75 -9.34 -3.91
N LYS A 132 -0.17 -10.29 -4.65
CA LYS A 132 0.39 -11.53 -4.09
C LYS A 132 1.93 -11.47 -4.05
N THR A 133 2.49 -10.27 -4.07
CA THR A 133 3.92 -10.03 -4.17
C THR A 133 4.66 -10.64 -2.99
N LYS A 134 5.82 -11.22 -3.27
CA LYS A 134 6.74 -11.72 -2.24
C LYS A 134 8.09 -11.05 -2.40
N TYR A 135 8.74 -10.77 -1.28
CA TYR A 135 10.12 -10.34 -1.20
C TYR A 135 10.88 -11.28 -0.26
N ARG A 136 12.03 -11.80 -0.71
CA ARG A 136 12.82 -12.81 0.03
C ARG A 136 11.98 -14.01 0.52
N ASN A 137 11.14 -14.54 -0.38
CA ASN A 137 10.22 -15.66 -0.14
C ASN A 137 9.13 -15.41 0.93
N GLU A 138 8.89 -14.17 1.33
CA GLU A 138 7.89 -13.79 2.32
C GLU A 138 6.92 -12.77 1.73
N PRO A 139 5.66 -12.71 2.20
CA PRO A 139 4.74 -11.66 1.78
C PRO A 139 5.25 -10.29 2.24
N VAL A 140 4.95 -9.26 1.44
CA VAL A 140 5.16 -7.86 1.80
C VAL A 140 3.90 -7.29 2.44
N GLY A 141 4.06 -6.31 3.32
CA GLY A 141 2.95 -5.44 3.71
C GLY A 141 2.66 -4.48 2.57
N GLU A 142 1.42 -4.02 2.43
CA GLU A 142 1.05 -3.17 1.30
C GLU A 142 0.02 -2.12 1.74
N ASN A 143 0.21 -0.87 1.32
CA ASN A 143 -0.81 0.17 1.36
C ASN A 143 -1.08 0.63 -0.08
N LEU A 144 -2.36 0.76 -0.44
CA LEU A 144 -2.77 1.25 -1.74
C LEU A 144 -3.58 2.54 -1.60
N ARG A 145 -3.55 3.37 -2.64
CA ARG A 145 -4.51 4.46 -2.80
C ARG A 145 -4.72 4.73 -4.29
N CYS A 146 -5.94 5.11 -4.65
CA CYS A 146 -6.24 5.69 -5.95
C CYS A 146 -6.91 7.06 -5.81
N GLN A 147 -6.75 7.90 -6.83
CA GLN A 147 -7.37 9.23 -6.90
C GLN A 147 -7.29 9.85 -8.30
N SER A 148 -8.20 10.78 -8.61
CA SER A 148 -8.41 11.29 -9.98
C SER A 148 -7.54 12.51 -10.33
N TRP A 149 -6.69 12.94 -9.41
CA TRP A 149 -5.70 14.02 -9.59
C TRP A 149 -4.28 13.51 -9.28
N PRO A 150 -3.20 14.21 -9.68
CA PRO A 150 -1.84 13.90 -9.23
C PRO A 150 -1.70 14.08 -7.72
N VAL A 151 -0.84 13.30 -7.07
CA VAL A 151 -0.51 13.45 -5.65
C VAL A 151 0.98 13.38 -5.41
N THR A 152 1.37 14.10 -4.37
CA THR A 152 2.69 14.04 -3.76
C THR A 152 2.85 12.80 -2.87
N GLY A 153 4.10 12.44 -2.58
CA GLY A 153 4.39 11.35 -1.63
C GLY A 153 3.94 11.70 -0.22
N LYS A 154 3.99 13.00 0.11
CA LYS A 154 3.49 13.56 1.37
C LYS A 154 1.99 13.34 1.55
N GLU A 155 1.18 13.76 0.58
CA GLU A 155 -0.28 13.69 0.68
C GLU A 155 -0.80 12.26 0.84
N ILE A 156 -0.23 11.31 0.09
CA ILE A 156 -0.60 9.89 0.21
C ILE A 156 -0.23 9.33 1.58
N THR A 157 0.98 9.64 2.07
CA THR A 157 1.42 9.20 3.39
C THR A 157 0.53 9.77 4.50
N GLU A 158 0.20 11.06 4.44
CA GLU A 158 -0.69 11.71 5.39
C GLU A 158 -2.11 11.13 5.33
N THR A 159 -2.59 10.78 4.13
CA THR A 159 -3.89 10.12 3.94
C THR A 159 -3.95 8.77 4.64
N TRP A 160 -2.95 7.91 4.43
CA TRP A 160 -2.84 6.63 5.14
C TRP A 160 -2.74 6.82 6.65
N TYR A 161 -1.94 7.79 7.10
CA TYR A 161 -1.74 8.06 8.52
C TYR A 161 -2.98 8.63 9.22
N ASN A 162 -3.84 9.37 8.50
CA ASN A 162 -5.05 10.00 9.07
C ASN A 162 -6.04 8.99 9.66
N GLU A 163 -5.93 7.71 9.28
CA GLU A 163 -6.68 6.62 9.93
C GLU A 163 -6.34 6.48 11.43
N SER A 164 -5.22 7.03 11.91
CA SER A 164 -4.86 7.08 13.33
C SER A 164 -5.94 7.73 14.21
N LYS A 165 -6.75 8.62 13.63
CA LYS A 165 -7.89 9.27 14.30
C LYS A 165 -9.00 8.28 14.69
N LYS A 166 -9.04 7.11 14.05
CA LYS A 166 -10.00 6.04 14.31
C LYS A 166 -9.41 4.92 15.17
N TYR A 167 -8.10 4.93 15.42
CA TYR A 167 -7.42 3.84 16.11
C TYR A 167 -7.50 4.01 17.63
N ASP A 168 -8.12 3.05 18.29
CA ASP A 168 -8.17 2.95 19.76
C ASP A 168 -6.96 2.18 20.28
N TYR A 169 -6.03 2.89 20.92
CA TYR A 169 -4.85 2.29 21.55
C TYR A 169 -5.18 1.44 22.78
N HIS A 170 -6.39 1.48 23.33
CA HIS A 170 -6.77 0.62 24.46
C HIS A 170 -7.20 -0.78 24.00
N ASN A 171 -7.64 -0.94 22.75
CA ASN A 171 -8.09 -2.21 22.19
C ASN A 171 -7.17 -2.72 21.07
N ARG A 172 -5.93 -3.11 21.44
CA ARG A 172 -4.89 -3.57 20.50
C ARG A 172 -4.83 -5.08 20.29
N GLN A 173 -5.84 -5.82 20.75
CA GLN A 173 -5.87 -7.28 20.60
C GLN A 173 -6.46 -7.71 19.25
N LEU A 174 -7.26 -6.84 18.61
CA LEU A 174 -7.96 -7.13 17.36
C LEU A 174 -7.64 -6.08 16.30
N TYR A 175 -7.83 -6.47 15.04
CA TYR A 175 -7.87 -5.51 13.93
C TYR A 175 -9.05 -4.55 14.12
N GLN A 176 -8.81 -3.28 13.86
CA GLN A 176 -9.83 -2.23 13.87
C GLN A 176 -10.07 -1.79 12.43
N SER A 177 -11.31 -1.89 11.97
CA SER A 177 -11.66 -1.56 10.59
C SER A 177 -11.24 -0.13 10.23
N GLU A 178 -10.75 0.06 9.00
CA GLU A 178 -10.31 1.36 8.48
C GLU A 178 -9.13 1.99 9.24
N THR A 179 -8.28 1.16 9.84
CA THR A 179 -7.02 1.59 10.49
C THR A 179 -5.77 0.93 9.92
N GLY A 180 -5.96 0.01 8.97
CA GLY A 180 -4.91 -0.85 8.45
C GLY A 180 -3.77 -0.13 7.74
N HIS A 181 -4.06 1.00 7.07
CA HIS A 181 -3.01 1.79 6.43
C HIS A 181 -2.16 2.48 7.48
N PHE A 182 -2.80 3.11 8.47
CA PHE A 182 -2.11 3.75 9.58
C PHE A 182 -1.22 2.75 10.33
N THR A 183 -1.77 1.59 10.73
CA THR A 183 -1.02 0.60 11.49
C THR A 183 0.17 0.07 10.72
N GLN A 184 0.09 -0.06 9.39
CA GLN A 184 1.24 -0.42 8.55
C GLN A 184 2.31 0.69 8.51
N VAL A 185 1.91 1.97 8.37
CA VAL A 185 2.86 3.10 8.36
C VAL A 185 3.73 3.10 9.62
N VAL A 186 3.10 2.88 10.79
CA VAL A 186 3.78 2.93 12.09
C VAL A 186 4.24 1.58 12.62
N TRP A 187 4.11 0.51 11.84
CA TRP A 187 4.43 -0.85 12.30
C TRP A 187 5.89 -0.95 12.72
N LYS A 188 6.14 -1.15 14.02
CA LYS A 188 7.49 -1.15 14.60
C LYS A 188 8.46 -2.08 13.87
N ASN A 189 8.01 -3.32 13.59
CA ASN A 189 8.88 -4.34 13.04
C ASN A 189 9.13 -4.21 11.52
N SER A 190 8.42 -3.35 10.80
CA SER A 190 8.74 -3.04 9.40
C SER A 190 10.01 -2.20 9.35
N GLN A 191 10.94 -2.55 8.47
CA GLN A 191 12.29 -1.96 8.42
C GLN A 191 12.63 -1.33 7.07
N GLU A 192 12.06 -1.88 6.01
CA GLU A 192 12.32 -1.50 4.63
C GLU A 192 10.99 -1.16 3.96
N VAL A 193 11.02 -0.19 3.06
CA VAL A 193 9.85 0.22 2.28
C VAL A 193 10.24 0.56 0.85
N GLY A 194 9.35 0.28 -0.08
CA GLY A 194 9.42 0.79 -1.44
C GLY A 194 8.13 1.49 -1.82
N PHE A 195 8.24 2.57 -2.58
CA PHE A 195 7.11 3.37 -3.03
C PHE A 195 7.08 3.42 -4.55
N ALA A 196 5.88 3.54 -5.10
CA ALA A 196 5.68 3.86 -6.50
C ALA A 196 4.34 4.54 -6.72
N GLN A 197 4.26 5.29 -7.81
CA GLN A 197 3.00 5.75 -8.37
C GLN A 197 2.89 5.42 -9.86
N ALA A 198 1.67 5.27 -10.36
CA ALA A 198 1.40 5.12 -11.77
C ALA A 198 0.18 5.95 -12.15
N GLN A 199 0.31 6.70 -13.24
CA GLN A 199 -0.77 7.52 -13.77
C GLN A 199 -1.57 6.74 -14.81
N GLY A 200 -2.88 6.68 -14.62
CA GLY A 200 -3.82 6.07 -15.56
C GLY A 200 -4.69 7.11 -16.27
N PRO A 201 -5.49 6.69 -17.26
CA PRO A 201 -6.35 7.62 -18.02
C PRO A 201 -7.38 8.38 -17.17
N SER A 202 -7.86 7.75 -16.09
CA SER A 202 -8.88 8.31 -15.19
C SER A 202 -8.45 8.38 -13.73
N MET A 203 -7.52 7.50 -13.33
CA MET A 203 -7.15 7.27 -11.94
C MET A 203 -5.63 7.11 -11.85
N ASN A 204 -5.04 7.77 -10.87
CA ASN A 204 -3.65 7.56 -10.46
C ASN A 204 -3.64 6.61 -9.28
N PHE A 205 -2.63 5.75 -9.20
CA PHE A 205 -2.47 4.76 -8.15
C PHE A 205 -1.13 4.96 -7.45
N ALA A 206 -1.15 4.91 -6.12
CA ALA A 206 0.02 4.92 -5.26
C ALA A 206 0.11 3.58 -4.50
N VAL A 207 1.33 3.04 -4.41
CA VAL A 207 1.63 1.76 -3.77
C VAL A 207 2.82 1.95 -2.83
N ALA A 208 2.67 1.50 -1.60
CA ALA A 208 3.80 1.29 -0.68
C ALA A 208 3.90 -0.20 -0.33
N MET A 209 5.10 -0.76 -0.41
CA MET A 209 5.39 -2.15 -0.01
C MET A 209 6.39 -2.18 1.13
N TYR A 210 6.05 -2.86 2.22
CA TYR A 210 6.78 -2.87 3.48
C TYR A 210 7.39 -4.25 3.76
N TYR A 211 8.60 -4.28 4.30
CA TYR A 211 9.28 -5.51 4.70
C TYR A 211 10.02 -5.36 6.04
N PRO A 212 9.88 -6.31 6.99
CA PRO A 212 8.82 -7.31 7.07
C PRO A 212 7.42 -6.70 7.03
N ALA A 213 6.43 -7.49 6.60
CA ALA A 213 5.03 -7.07 6.55
C ALA A 213 4.48 -6.74 7.94
N GLY A 214 3.55 -5.78 8.01
CA GLY A 214 2.81 -5.45 9.21
C GLY A 214 1.44 -6.13 9.28
N ASN A 215 0.59 -5.63 10.18
CA ASN A 215 -0.83 -6.01 10.30
C ASN A 215 -1.08 -7.50 10.50
N PHE A 216 -0.17 -8.17 11.20
CA PHE A 216 -0.40 -9.52 11.70
C PHE A 216 -1.37 -9.47 12.88
N LEU A 217 -2.42 -10.29 12.81
CA LEU A 217 -3.37 -10.47 13.91
C LEU A 217 -2.64 -10.95 15.17
N GLY A 218 -2.97 -10.36 16.31
CA GLY A 218 -2.32 -10.63 17.60
C GLY A 218 -1.01 -9.87 17.86
N GLU A 219 -0.50 -9.09 16.90
CA GLU A 219 0.81 -8.42 17.03
C GLU A 219 0.73 -6.89 17.15
N TYR A 220 -0.47 -6.29 17.12
CA TYR A 220 -0.65 -4.82 17.15
C TYR A 220 -0.08 -4.18 18.41
N GLU A 221 -0.29 -4.76 19.59
CA GLU A 221 0.20 -4.21 20.86
C GLU A 221 1.73 -4.01 20.90
N LYS A 222 2.48 -4.89 20.23
CA LYS A 222 3.94 -4.82 20.17
C LYS A 222 4.45 -3.90 19.06
N ASN A 223 3.57 -3.46 18.16
CA ASN A 223 3.96 -2.80 16.92
C ASN A 223 3.32 -1.42 16.67
N VAL A 224 2.22 -1.07 17.35
CA VAL A 224 1.48 0.18 17.15
C VAL A 224 1.36 0.92 18.48
N PHE A 225 2.24 1.90 18.68
CA PHE A 225 2.30 2.69 19.92
C PHE A 225 1.55 4.01 19.77
N PRO A 226 1.06 4.64 20.86
CA PRO A 226 0.58 6.02 20.80
C PRO A 226 1.72 6.99 20.47
N VAL A 227 1.37 8.21 20.09
CA VAL A 227 2.34 9.31 19.95
C VAL A 227 2.96 9.63 21.31
N LYS A 228 4.26 9.94 21.32
CA LYS A 228 5.01 10.39 22.50
C LYS A 228 4.77 11.86 22.81
#